data_AF-A0A957M4U0-F1
#
_entry.id   AF-A0A957M4U0-F1
#
_cell.length_a   1.000
_cell.length_b   1.000
_cell.length_c   1.000
_cell.angle_alpha   90.00
_cell.angle_beta   90.00
_cell.angle_gamma   90.00
#
_symmetry.space_group_name_H-M   'P 1'
#
loop_
_entity.id
_entity.type
_entity.pdbx_description
1 polymer ?
#
loop_
_entity_poly.entity_id
_entity_poly.type
_entity_poly.pdbx_seq_one_letter_code
_entity_poly.pdbx_strand_id
1 'polypeptide(L)'
;MQKRKLMSRPALTMMIVVTLILTASLVASGAATTKQLSTNFTLVNLSTSSNLVNIQYYKGDGTQWRPSESATLTSQGSQLIRRQYDDTQLTSGSGSVVVGGQGPMGAVVQIQARGQTPTSGAYSGSAVGSNSANVPLIAKGGSSASGAVNSQIIIQNTGTTATSIQVEFVNSNGTTVYTSPSTNIAAGASYTYDLTNDTSAPNGFFSAVVKAATGGQVTVVSNLFTGSNGMQTFSGFSSSAQKWLVPLFTSRLGNGLSTPVTVQNLSGGSIPAGAIKLQCKADPSSGGSDFNKSNPAAVTNTASAIFNPVTDNTIPANWYGACTIDTTGYNTVAFVQMRFVGTDRAASYEAIRADGTKTKVIVPLYMKRLTNGFATAVTIQNLGASSANVNIAYQAGDGAPAGCSVNVGPFTIAAGGSLIQNHRITSGANSVPTLPENCFGSMVVTSTNSQPVEAFVQIDDLDQGTGDPFMAHNAFTAD
;
A
#
# COMPACT_ATOMS: atom_id res chain seq x y z
N MET A 1 3.91 48.24 32.70
CA MET A 1 4.66 47.19 31.98
C MET A 1 4.00 45.84 32.29
N GLN A 2 3.02 45.44 31.47
CA GLN A 2 2.17 44.26 31.72
C GLN A 2 2.87 43.00 31.15
N LYS A 3 3.24 42.05 32.02
CA LYS A 3 3.83 40.76 31.61
C LYS A 3 2.76 39.90 30.93
N ARG A 4 2.82 39.78 29.59
CA ARG A 4 2.05 38.77 28.84
C ARG A 4 2.59 37.38 29.18
N LYS A 5 1.79 36.58 29.90
CA LYS A 5 1.95 35.12 29.96
C LYS A 5 1.76 34.57 28.55
N LEU A 6 2.83 34.01 27.95
CA LEU A 6 2.67 33.10 26.82
C LEU A 6 1.94 31.85 27.34
N MET A 7 0.69 31.67 26.93
CA MET A 7 0.03 30.37 27.04
C MET A 7 0.66 29.45 25.99
N SER A 8 1.35 28.40 26.43
CA SER A 8 1.75 27.30 25.58
C SER A 8 0.51 26.63 25.00
N ARG A 9 0.33 26.70 23.68
CA ARG A 9 -0.69 25.92 22.98
C ARG A 9 -0.37 24.42 23.17
N PRO A 10 -1.34 23.55 23.49
CA PRO A 10 -1.11 22.12 23.54
C PRO A 10 -0.68 21.63 22.15
N ALA A 11 0.46 20.94 22.08
CA ALA A 11 0.92 20.31 20.85
C ALA A 11 -0.06 19.20 20.46
N LEU A 12 -0.69 19.32 19.31
CA LEU A 12 -1.56 18.29 18.74
C LEU A 12 -0.66 17.12 18.31
N THR A 13 -0.62 16.05 19.10
CA THR A 13 0.11 14.82 18.76
C THR A 13 -0.61 14.13 17.60
N MET A 14 0.07 13.94 16.47
CA MET A 14 -0.47 13.19 15.33
C MET A 14 -0.10 11.72 15.52
N MET A 15 -1.09 10.82 15.50
CA MET A 15 -0.89 9.39 15.71
C MET A 15 -1.02 8.65 14.37
N ILE A 16 -0.07 7.79 14.06
CA ILE A 16 -0.09 6.88 12.91
C ILE A 16 -0.18 5.45 13.42
N VAL A 17 -1.20 4.76 12.94
CA VAL A 17 -1.53 3.42 13.37
C VAL A 17 -1.00 2.42 12.34
N VAL A 18 -0.14 1.52 12.80
CA VAL A 18 0.54 0.53 11.96
C VAL A 18 0.12 -0.86 12.43
N THR A 19 -0.82 -1.46 11.72
CA THR A 19 -1.17 -2.86 11.98
C THR A 19 0.08 -3.71 11.78
N LEU A 20 0.22 -4.83 12.49
CA LEU A 20 1.33 -5.75 12.26
C LEU A 20 0.82 -7.16 12.14
N ILE A 21 1.61 -7.98 11.46
CA ILE A 21 1.32 -9.39 11.26
C ILE A 21 2.62 -10.13 11.53
N LEU A 22 2.68 -10.84 12.65
CA LEU A 22 3.48 -12.07 12.75
C LEU A 22 2.46 -13.20 12.92
N THR A 23 2.24 -14.03 11.90
CA THR A 23 1.40 -15.21 12.03
C THR A 23 2.25 -16.41 12.39
N ALA A 24 1.83 -17.15 13.42
CA ALA A 24 2.06 -18.59 13.49
C ALA A 24 0.67 -19.22 13.50
N SER A 25 0.14 -19.57 12.32
CA SER A 25 -1.09 -20.37 12.20
C SER A 25 -0.70 -21.84 12.17
N LEU A 26 -1.10 -22.58 13.20
CA LEU A 26 -1.25 -24.03 13.12
C LEU A 26 -2.69 -24.29 12.65
N VAL A 27 -2.81 -25.22 11.70
CA VAL A 27 -4.02 -25.81 11.08
C VAL A 27 -4.55 -25.17 9.78
N ALA A 28 -4.78 -26.04 8.77
CA ALA A 28 -4.95 -25.85 7.32
C ALA A 28 -6.33 -25.29 6.89
N SER A 29 -6.50 -24.61 5.74
CA SER A 29 -6.12 -25.04 4.38
C SER A 29 -6.02 -23.89 3.36
N GLY A 30 -4.92 -23.93 2.60
CA GLY A 30 -4.41 -22.92 1.68
C GLY A 30 -2.91 -22.76 1.98
N ALA A 31 -2.02 -23.36 1.18
CA ALA A 31 -0.58 -23.46 1.55
C ALA A 31 0.10 -22.11 1.85
N ALA A 32 -0.45 -21.01 1.31
CA ALA A 32 0.03 -19.66 1.57
C ALA A 32 -0.45 -19.06 2.91
N THR A 33 -1.68 -19.34 3.37
CA THR A 33 -2.19 -18.79 4.65
C THR A 33 -1.56 -19.48 5.88
N THR A 34 -0.89 -20.62 5.67
CA THR A 34 -0.14 -21.36 6.69
C THR A 34 1.30 -20.89 6.86
N LYS A 35 1.77 -19.92 6.05
CA LYS A 35 3.13 -19.38 6.15
C LYS A 35 3.32 -18.64 7.47
N GLN A 36 4.50 -18.81 8.07
CA GLN A 36 4.90 -17.96 9.19
C GLN A 36 5.38 -16.62 8.65
N LEU A 37 4.56 -15.59 8.81
CA LEU A 37 4.87 -14.24 8.32
C LEU A 37 5.61 -13.46 9.41
N SER A 38 6.55 -12.63 8.98
CA SER A 38 7.28 -11.70 9.83
C SER A 38 7.20 -10.29 9.24
N THR A 39 7.33 -9.26 10.08
CA THR A 39 7.21 -7.87 9.65
C THR A 39 8.46 -7.06 9.97
N ASN A 40 8.68 -6.04 9.16
CA ASN A 40 9.48 -4.88 9.52
C ASN A 40 8.69 -3.62 9.11
N PHE A 41 9.02 -2.48 9.71
CA PHE A 41 8.43 -1.22 9.30
C PHE A 41 9.46 -0.11 9.19
N THR A 42 9.20 0.82 8.29
CA THR A 42 9.99 2.03 8.06
C THR A 42 9.12 3.24 8.37
N LEU A 43 9.57 4.07 9.31
CA LEU A 43 8.99 5.39 9.57
C LEU A 43 9.76 6.44 8.80
N VAL A 44 9.05 7.47 8.32
CA VAL A 44 9.66 8.62 7.67
C VAL A 44 9.04 9.92 8.17
N ASN A 45 9.86 10.94 8.38
CA ASN A 45 9.38 12.25 8.80
C ASN A 45 8.86 13.03 7.59
N LEU A 46 7.60 13.48 7.66
CA LEU A 46 7.01 14.34 6.63
C LEU A 46 7.13 15.83 7.00
N SER A 47 7.48 16.13 8.25
CA SER A 47 7.69 17.49 8.75
C SER A 47 9.04 18.04 8.30
N THR A 48 9.11 19.34 7.99
CA THR A 48 10.37 20.04 7.68
C THR A 48 11.27 20.20 8.91
N SER A 49 10.69 20.13 10.11
CA SER A 49 11.39 20.16 11.40
C SER A 49 11.60 18.75 11.97
N SER A 50 12.44 18.68 13.01
CA SER A 50 12.59 17.50 13.85
C SER A 50 11.23 17.00 14.39
N ASN A 51 11.07 15.68 14.43
CA ASN A 51 9.87 15.00 14.89
C ASN A 51 10.24 13.90 15.89
N LEU A 52 9.83 14.08 17.16
CA LEU A 52 9.97 13.07 18.20
C LEU A 52 8.86 12.03 18.03
N VAL A 53 9.25 10.78 17.76
CA VAL A 53 8.34 9.66 17.55
C VAL A 53 8.33 8.73 18.76
N ASN A 54 7.15 8.18 19.06
CA ASN A 54 6.91 7.20 20.12
C ASN A 54 6.28 5.96 19.48
N ILE A 55 6.77 4.77 19.83
CA ILE A 55 6.34 3.50 19.24
C ILE A 55 5.87 2.60 20.38
N GLN A 56 4.65 2.11 20.26
CA GLN A 56 4.00 1.22 21.22
C GLN A 56 3.63 -0.09 20.54
N TYR A 57 3.81 -1.20 21.24
CA TYR A 57 3.58 -2.55 20.74
C TYR A 57 2.49 -3.22 21.57
N TYR A 58 1.45 -3.73 20.91
CA TYR A 58 0.29 -4.34 21.54
C TYR A 58 0.15 -5.80 21.13
N LYS A 59 -0.18 -6.67 22.08
CA LYS A 59 -0.68 -8.03 21.82
C LYS A 59 -2.16 -7.96 21.41
N GLY A 60 -2.70 -9.08 20.94
CA GLY A 60 -4.12 -9.18 20.57
C GLY A 60 -5.12 -8.87 21.70
N ASP A 61 -4.71 -9.00 22.96
CA ASP A 61 -5.52 -8.65 24.14
C ASP A 61 -5.42 -7.17 24.55
N GLY A 62 -4.62 -6.36 23.85
CA GLY A 62 -4.38 -4.95 24.15
C GLY A 62 -3.34 -4.70 25.24
N THR A 63 -2.74 -5.74 25.81
CA THR A 63 -1.60 -5.57 26.72
C THR A 63 -0.34 -5.23 25.92
N GLN A 64 0.60 -4.58 26.60
CA GLN A 64 1.88 -4.21 25.99
C GLN A 64 2.69 -5.47 25.65
N TRP A 65 3.17 -5.55 24.40
CA TRP A 65 3.95 -6.69 23.92
C TRP A 65 5.42 -6.58 24.34
N ARG A 66 5.98 -5.37 24.27
CA ARG A 66 7.32 -5.01 24.76
C ARG A 66 7.35 -3.54 25.20
N PRO A 67 8.36 -3.10 25.99
CA PRO A 67 8.53 -1.70 26.35
C PRO A 67 8.46 -0.75 25.15
N SER A 68 7.82 0.40 25.34
CA SER A 68 7.71 1.44 24.31
C SER A 68 9.08 2.03 24.02
N GLU A 69 9.29 2.47 22.80
CA GLU A 69 10.51 3.16 22.41
C GLU A 69 10.21 4.55 21.86
N SER A 70 11.23 5.41 21.86
CA SER A 70 11.16 6.72 21.21
C SER A 70 12.40 6.96 20.37
N ALA A 71 12.24 7.74 19.31
CA ALA A 71 13.32 8.14 18.42
C ALA A 71 13.06 9.54 17.90
N THR A 72 14.10 10.22 17.43
CA THR A 72 13.97 11.55 16.80
C THR A 72 14.32 11.45 15.32
N LEU A 73 13.38 11.84 14.47
CA LEU A 73 13.61 12.00 13.04
C LEU A 73 13.93 13.47 12.78
N THR A 74 15.16 13.78 12.38
CA THR A 74 15.74 15.13 12.51
C THR A 74 15.28 16.13 11.44
N SER A 75 14.89 15.67 10.25
CA SER A 75 14.45 16.50 9.12
C SER A 75 13.44 15.78 8.23
N GLN A 76 12.84 16.47 7.27
CA GLN A 76 11.96 15.86 6.26
C GLN A 76 12.73 14.78 5.48
N GLY A 77 12.15 13.60 5.37
CA GLY A 77 12.78 12.42 4.78
C GLY A 77 13.65 11.61 5.73
N SER A 78 13.98 12.09 6.95
CA SER A 78 14.68 11.26 7.93
C SER A 78 13.86 10.01 8.23
N GLN A 79 14.51 8.85 8.19
CA GLN A 79 13.86 7.55 8.31
C GLN A 79 14.33 6.75 9.52
N LEU A 80 13.49 5.82 9.96
CA LEU A 80 13.80 4.82 10.99
C LEU A 80 13.28 3.46 10.57
N ILE A 81 14.16 2.46 10.48
CA ILE A 81 13.78 1.08 10.14
C ILE A 81 13.77 0.24 11.41
N ARG A 82 12.72 -0.57 11.58
CA ARG A 82 12.57 -1.53 12.67
C ARG A 82 12.33 -2.93 12.11
N ARG A 83 13.36 -3.77 12.24
CA ARG A 83 13.33 -5.19 11.88
C ARG A 83 12.86 -5.99 13.08
N GLN A 84 11.57 -6.28 13.14
CA GLN A 84 10.99 -6.91 14.33
C GLN A 84 11.45 -8.35 14.52
N TYR A 85 11.84 -9.01 13.43
CA TYR A 85 12.40 -10.36 13.49
C TYR A 85 13.82 -10.42 14.09
N ASP A 86 14.49 -9.27 14.30
CA ASP A 86 15.76 -9.16 15.03
C ASP A 86 15.55 -8.62 16.46
N ASP A 87 14.31 -8.30 16.84
CA ASP A 87 13.98 -7.68 18.12
C ASP A 87 13.81 -8.74 19.22
N THR A 88 14.87 -8.89 20.03
CA THR A 88 14.90 -9.84 21.15
C THR A 88 13.88 -9.55 22.26
N GLN A 89 13.25 -8.38 22.28
CA GLN A 89 12.20 -8.03 23.24
C GLN A 89 10.80 -8.42 22.75
N LEU A 90 10.63 -8.73 21.46
CA LEU A 90 9.37 -9.24 20.92
C LEU A 90 9.35 -10.77 21.02
N THR A 91 8.46 -11.29 21.85
CA THR A 91 8.19 -12.73 21.90
C THR A 91 7.43 -13.16 20.64
N SER A 92 7.57 -14.41 20.20
CA SER A 92 6.76 -14.97 19.12
C SER A 92 5.25 -14.78 19.35
N GLY A 93 4.51 -14.40 18.31
CA GLY A 93 3.07 -14.15 18.39
C GLY A 93 2.63 -13.09 17.39
N SER A 94 1.35 -12.71 17.41
CA SER A 94 0.78 -11.63 16.60
C SER A 94 0.41 -10.42 17.46
N GLY A 95 0.37 -9.25 16.85
CA GLY A 95 0.06 -7.99 17.53
C GLY A 95 0.02 -6.82 16.57
N SER A 96 0.13 -5.61 17.11
CA SER A 96 0.10 -4.38 16.32
C SER A 96 1.01 -3.31 16.91
N VAL A 97 1.35 -2.30 16.11
CA VAL A 97 2.14 -1.16 16.54
C VAL A 97 1.32 0.11 16.39
N VAL A 98 1.47 0.99 17.36
CA VAL A 98 0.94 2.34 17.25
C VAL A 98 2.11 3.31 17.38
N VAL A 99 2.24 4.18 16.39
CA VAL A 99 3.28 5.19 16.33
C VAL A 99 2.64 6.55 16.55
N GLY A 100 3.23 7.40 17.38
CA GLY A 100 2.80 8.78 17.56
C GLY A 100 3.96 9.73 17.35
N GLY A 101 3.71 10.93 16.84
CA GLY A 101 4.73 11.97 16.74
C GLY A 101 4.24 13.36 17.03
N GLN A 102 5.20 14.26 17.22
CA GLN A 102 4.94 15.70 17.40
C GLN A 102 4.59 16.41 16.09
N GLY A 103 4.86 15.78 14.94
CA GLY A 103 4.46 16.25 13.62
C GLY A 103 4.08 15.12 12.66
N PRO A 104 3.62 15.45 11.44
CA PRO A 104 3.33 14.49 10.38
C PRO A 104 4.49 13.53 10.11
N MET A 105 4.16 12.25 9.96
CA MET A 105 5.08 11.18 9.57
C MET A 105 4.39 10.22 8.60
N GLY A 106 5.13 9.28 8.04
CA GLY A 106 4.61 8.17 7.26
C GLY A 106 5.17 6.86 7.80
N ALA A 107 4.47 5.76 7.55
CA ALA A 107 4.92 4.43 7.95
C ALA A 107 4.64 3.43 6.83
N VAL A 108 5.62 2.61 6.48
CA VAL A 108 5.44 1.48 5.55
C VAL A 108 5.81 0.21 6.26
N VAL A 109 5.02 -0.83 6.04
CA VAL A 109 5.26 -2.18 6.56
C VAL A 109 5.64 -3.08 5.40
N GLN A 110 6.64 -3.92 5.63
CA GLN A 110 6.97 -5.06 4.78
C GLN A 110 6.71 -6.34 5.55
N ILE A 111 6.08 -7.31 4.88
CA ILE A 111 5.75 -8.65 5.38
C ILE A 111 6.58 -9.65 4.59
N GLN A 112 7.18 -10.63 5.27
CA GLN A 112 7.98 -11.67 4.65
C GLN A 112 7.82 -13.02 5.36
N ALA A 113 7.66 -14.09 4.61
CA ALA A 113 7.84 -15.46 5.08
C ALA A 113 9.33 -15.82 5.12
N ARG A 114 9.99 -15.57 6.24
CA ARG A 114 11.44 -15.81 6.41
C ARG A 114 11.72 -17.28 6.71
N GLY A 115 12.87 -17.78 6.23
CA GLY A 115 13.29 -19.17 6.41
C GLY A 115 12.41 -20.20 5.69
N GLN A 116 11.58 -19.76 4.74
CA GLN A 116 10.61 -20.54 3.98
C GLN A 116 10.69 -20.12 2.50
N THR A 117 10.00 -20.83 1.60
CA THR A 117 9.77 -20.31 0.24
C THR A 117 9.10 -18.93 0.34
N PRO A 118 9.66 -17.89 -0.33
CA PRO A 118 9.23 -16.50 -0.13
C PRO A 118 7.73 -16.29 -0.34
N THR A 119 7.15 -15.48 0.53
CA THR A 119 5.82 -14.88 0.43
C THR A 119 5.96 -13.49 1.02
N SER A 120 5.68 -12.45 0.23
CA SER A 120 6.00 -11.09 0.61
C SER A 120 4.84 -10.15 0.32
N GLY A 121 4.75 -9.06 1.07
CA GLY A 121 3.75 -8.02 0.84
C GLY A 121 4.16 -6.72 1.52
N ALA A 122 3.60 -5.60 1.09
CA ALA A 122 3.84 -4.33 1.74
C ALA A 122 2.57 -3.47 1.72
N TYR A 123 2.50 -2.50 2.62
CA TYR A 123 1.43 -1.52 2.68
C TYR A 123 1.85 -0.29 3.47
N SER A 124 1.07 0.79 3.33
CA SER A 124 1.25 2.02 4.09
C SER A 124 0.42 1.96 5.37
N GLY A 125 0.99 2.37 6.51
CA GLY A 125 0.27 2.56 7.76
C GLY A 125 -0.81 3.64 7.64
N SER A 126 -1.86 3.53 8.44
CA SER A 126 -2.97 4.47 8.41
C SER A 126 -2.80 5.57 9.44
N ALA A 127 -2.96 6.83 9.05
CA ALA A 127 -2.94 7.97 9.98
C ALA A 127 -4.30 8.19 10.69
N VAL A 128 -5.37 7.53 10.24
CA VAL A 128 -6.73 7.75 10.76
C VAL A 128 -7.53 6.45 10.79
N GLY A 129 -8.30 6.28 11.86
CA GLY A 129 -9.33 5.26 11.95
C GLY A 129 -10.66 5.71 11.36
N SER A 130 -11.53 4.75 11.09
CA SER A 130 -12.91 4.99 10.66
C SER A 130 -13.86 4.00 11.31
N ASN A 131 -15.12 4.37 11.46
CA ASN A 131 -16.15 3.43 11.89
C ASN A 131 -16.43 2.35 10.82
N SER A 132 -16.01 2.58 9.57
CA SER A 132 -16.09 1.56 8.52
C SER A 132 -14.95 1.65 7.52
N ALA A 133 -14.54 0.50 6.99
CA ALA A 133 -13.55 0.37 5.93
C ALA A 133 -13.99 -0.66 4.88
N ASN A 134 -13.84 -0.31 3.61
CA ASN A 134 -14.16 -1.16 2.47
C ASN A 134 -12.91 -1.90 1.98
N VAL A 135 -13.02 -3.21 1.80
CA VAL A 135 -11.95 -4.04 1.24
C VAL A 135 -12.41 -4.52 -0.13
N PRO A 136 -11.89 -3.92 -1.23
CA PRO A 136 -12.47 -4.09 -2.57
C PRO A 136 -12.27 -5.49 -3.18
N LEU A 137 -11.34 -6.29 -2.67
CA LEU A 137 -11.17 -7.68 -3.08
C LEU A 137 -10.83 -8.57 -1.88
N ILE A 138 -11.65 -9.59 -1.66
CA ILE A 138 -11.33 -10.72 -0.79
C ILE A 138 -11.83 -12.01 -1.43
N ALA A 139 -11.29 -13.14 -1.03
CA ALA A 139 -11.74 -14.44 -1.48
C ALA A 139 -11.62 -15.49 -0.38
N LYS A 140 -12.49 -16.50 -0.46
CA LYS A 140 -12.40 -17.74 0.30
C LYS A 140 -12.62 -18.90 -0.66
N GLY A 141 -11.63 -19.79 -0.75
CA GLY A 141 -11.67 -20.93 -1.68
C GLY A 141 -11.84 -20.52 -3.14
N GLY A 142 -11.34 -19.35 -3.53
CA GLY A 142 -11.38 -18.87 -4.91
C GLY A 142 -10.34 -19.59 -5.79
N SER A 143 -10.42 -19.37 -7.11
CA SER A 143 -9.46 -19.89 -8.08
C SER A 143 -8.86 -18.78 -8.93
N SER A 144 -7.56 -18.86 -9.19
CA SER A 144 -6.85 -17.96 -10.10
C SER A 144 -5.86 -18.74 -10.97
N ALA A 145 -5.25 -18.08 -11.96
CA ALA A 145 -4.18 -18.66 -12.77
C ALA A 145 -2.93 -19.09 -11.95
N SER A 146 -2.79 -18.59 -10.73
CA SER A 146 -1.72 -18.97 -9.80
C SER A 146 -2.17 -20.01 -8.77
N GLY A 147 -3.41 -20.53 -8.85
CA GLY A 147 -3.98 -21.50 -7.91
C GLY A 147 -5.06 -20.92 -6.99
N ALA A 148 -5.27 -21.59 -5.85
CA ALA A 148 -6.31 -21.25 -4.87
C ALA A 148 -6.12 -19.83 -4.31
N VAL A 149 -7.23 -19.14 -4.02
CA VAL A 149 -7.24 -17.76 -3.54
C VAL A 149 -7.96 -17.67 -2.21
N ASN A 150 -7.29 -17.13 -1.20
CA ASN A 150 -7.83 -16.92 0.14
C ASN A 150 -7.37 -15.55 0.67
N SER A 151 -8.10 -14.98 1.63
CA SER A 151 -7.70 -13.73 2.27
C SER A 151 -7.60 -13.84 3.79
N GLN A 152 -6.67 -13.06 4.34
CA GLN A 152 -6.69 -12.65 5.73
C GLN A 152 -7.05 -11.17 5.78
N ILE A 153 -7.96 -10.80 6.68
CA ILE A 153 -8.35 -9.42 6.95
C ILE A 153 -7.87 -9.08 8.35
N ILE A 154 -7.02 -8.05 8.46
CA ILE A 154 -6.41 -7.65 9.72
C ILE A 154 -7.00 -6.30 10.11
N ILE A 155 -7.68 -6.27 11.25
CA ILE A 155 -8.47 -5.14 11.73
C ILE A 155 -7.82 -4.64 13.00
N GLN A 156 -7.39 -3.38 13.04
CA GLN A 156 -6.83 -2.77 14.24
C GLN A 156 -7.78 -1.73 14.80
N ASN A 157 -8.00 -1.77 16.11
CA ASN A 157 -8.70 -0.72 16.82
C ASN A 157 -7.76 0.47 17.04
N THR A 158 -8.04 1.55 16.34
CA THR A 158 -7.29 2.82 16.40
C THR A 158 -7.78 3.73 17.52
N GLY A 159 -8.90 3.39 18.17
CA GLY A 159 -9.50 4.14 19.26
C GLY A 159 -8.80 3.89 20.60
N THR A 160 -9.21 4.67 21.61
CA THR A 160 -8.67 4.61 22.99
C THR A 160 -9.47 3.67 23.90
N THR A 161 -10.58 3.12 23.42
CA THR A 161 -11.43 2.16 24.13
C THR A 161 -11.64 0.92 23.28
N ALA A 162 -11.93 -0.23 23.91
CA ALA A 162 -12.31 -1.42 23.16
C ALA A 162 -13.55 -1.16 22.28
N THR A 163 -13.59 -1.77 21.10
CA THR A 163 -14.73 -1.70 20.18
C THR A 163 -15.08 -3.09 19.67
N SER A 164 -16.37 -3.35 19.47
CA SER A 164 -16.78 -4.50 18.66
C SER A 164 -16.67 -4.18 17.17
N ILE A 165 -16.42 -5.21 16.37
CA ILE A 165 -16.42 -5.16 14.91
C ILE A 165 -17.26 -6.31 14.33
N GLN A 166 -17.75 -6.11 13.12
CA GLN A 166 -18.32 -7.13 12.25
C GLN A 166 -17.78 -6.94 10.83
N VAL A 167 -17.72 -8.02 10.06
CA VAL A 167 -17.34 -8.00 8.65
C VAL A 167 -18.49 -8.49 7.80
N GLU A 168 -18.96 -7.65 6.88
CA GLU A 168 -19.96 -8.01 5.87
C GLU A 168 -19.25 -8.47 4.61
N PHE A 169 -19.54 -9.69 4.15
CA PHE A 169 -19.04 -10.21 2.88
C PHE A 169 -20.06 -9.96 1.78
N VAL A 170 -19.58 -9.37 0.69
CA VAL A 170 -20.41 -8.87 -0.41
C VAL A 170 -20.03 -9.61 -1.68
N ASN A 171 -21.03 -10.12 -2.40
CA ASN A 171 -20.82 -10.80 -3.68
C ASN A 171 -20.55 -9.80 -4.83
N SER A 172 -20.31 -10.31 -6.04
CA SER A 172 -20.04 -9.48 -7.22
C SER A 172 -21.21 -8.61 -7.69
N ASN A 173 -22.44 -8.86 -7.22
CA ASN A 173 -23.62 -8.05 -7.55
C ASN A 173 -23.96 -6.99 -6.48
N GLY A 174 -23.17 -6.90 -5.40
CA GLY A 174 -23.35 -5.93 -4.33
C GLY A 174 -24.21 -6.39 -3.15
N THR A 175 -24.71 -7.63 -3.18
CA THR A 175 -25.50 -8.18 -2.08
C THR A 175 -24.60 -8.69 -0.95
N THR A 176 -24.92 -8.31 0.29
CA THR A 176 -24.28 -8.93 1.47
C THR A 176 -24.78 -10.36 1.61
N VAL A 177 -23.87 -11.33 1.54
CA VAL A 177 -24.17 -12.76 1.60
C VAL A 177 -23.87 -13.38 2.95
N TYR A 178 -23.08 -12.70 3.78
CA TYR A 178 -22.73 -13.14 5.12
C TYR A 178 -22.27 -11.96 5.97
N THR A 179 -22.54 -12.03 7.26
CA THR A 179 -22.02 -11.10 8.27
C THR A 179 -21.37 -11.92 9.36
N SER A 180 -20.11 -11.62 9.68
CA SER A 180 -19.39 -12.34 10.72
C SER A 180 -20.03 -12.15 12.09
N PRO A 181 -19.79 -13.09 13.03
CA PRO A 181 -20.00 -12.81 14.45
C PRO A 181 -19.28 -11.52 14.87
N SER A 182 -19.84 -10.87 15.90
CA SER A 182 -19.22 -9.69 16.49
C SER A 182 -17.97 -10.08 17.29
N THR A 183 -16.86 -9.39 17.05
CA THR A 183 -15.58 -9.60 17.75
C THR A 183 -15.16 -8.32 18.45
N ASN A 184 -14.78 -8.39 19.73
CA ASN A 184 -14.24 -7.24 20.46
C ASN A 184 -12.73 -7.13 20.26
N ILE A 185 -12.24 -5.92 19.99
CA ILE A 185 -10.83 -5.59 19.85
C ILE A 185 -10.47 -4.52 20.88
N ALA A 186 -9.50 -4.81 21.74
CA ALA A 186 -9.00 -3.85 22.73
C ALA A 186 -8.36 -2.62 22.06
N ALA A 187 -8.26 -1.50 22.78
CA ALA A 187 -7.64 -0.28 22.26
C ALA A 187 -6.20 -0.55 21.80
N GLY A 188 -5.83 -0.05 20.62
CA GLY A 188 -4.52 -0.25 20.01
C GLY A 188 -4.24 -1.66 19.48
N ALA A 189 -5.01 -2.68 19.87
CA ALA A 189 -4.83 -4.07 19.45
C ALA A 189 -5.38 -4.36 18.06
N SER A 190 -4.97 -5.51 17.49
CA SER A 190 -5.46 -6.02 16.21
C SER A 190 -6.08 -7.41 16.32
N TYR A 191 -6.97 -7.71 15.37
CA TYR A 191 -7.57 -9.00 15.15
C TYR A 191 -7.32 -9.44 13.70
N THR A 192 -6.81 -10.66 13.52
CA THR A 192 -6.65 -11.29 12.21
C THR A 192 -7.81 -12.24 11.95
N TYR A 193 -8.63 -11.89 10.97
CA TYR A 193 -9.67 -12.73 10.42
C TYR A 193 -9.09 -13.55 9.27
N ASP A 194 -8.73 -14.81 9.54
CA ASP A 194 -8.37 -15.75 8.47
C ASP A 194 -9.63 -16.40 7.91
N LEU A 195 -9.96 -16.10 6.65
CA LEU A 195 -11.17 -16.62 6.01
C LEU A 195 -11.13 -18.13 5.85
N THR A 196 -9.96 -18.79 5.87
CA THR A 196 -9.90 -20.25 5.81
C THR A 196 -10.48 -20.91 7.06
N ASN A 197 -10.44 -20.20 8.20
CA ASN A 197 -10.85 -20.72 9.51
C ASN A 197 -12.34 -20.52 9.78
N ASP A 198 -13.00 -19.62 9.07
CA ASP A 198 -14.45 -19.44 9.18
C ASP A 198 -15.18 -20.45 8.27
N THR A 199 -15.70 -21.51 8.87
CA THR A 199 -16.47 -22.55 8.17
C THR A 199 -17.91 -22.14 7.87
N SER A 200 -18.42 -21.06 8.49
CA SER A 200 -19.78 -20.55 8.29
C SER A 200 -19.86 -19.55 7.13
N ALA A 201 -18.75 -18.88 6.81
CA ALA A 201 -18.67 -18.00 5.64
C ALA A 201 -18.75 -18.80 4.33
N PRO A 202 -19.64 -18.43 3.38
CA PRO A 202 -19.75 -19.09 2.09
C PRO A 202 -18.53 -18.79 1.20
N ASN A 203 -18.30 -19.60 0.17
CA ASN A 203 -17.36 -19.24 -0.90
C ASN A 203 -18.01 -18.25 -1.89
N GLY A 204 -17.21 -17.62 -2.76
CA GLY A 204 -17.72 -16.87 -3.92
C GLY A 204 -18.16 -15.42 -3.65
N PHE A 205 -17.86 -14.86 -2.48
CA PHE A 205 -17.91 -13.40 -2.28
C PHE A 205 -16.72 -12.70 -2.95
N PHE A 206 -16.83 -11.39 -3.10
CA PHE A 206 -15.89 -10.59 -3.88
C PHE A 206 -15.24 -9.45 -3.06
N SER A 207 -15.97 -8.85 -2.11
CA SER A 207 -15.46 -7.74 -1.30
C SER A 207 -15.96 -7.84 0.15
N ALA A 208 -15.40 -7.01 1.04
CA ALA A 208 -15.82 -6.91 2.43
C ALA A 208 -16.06 -5.47 2.85
N VAL A 209 -16.96 -5.29 3.82
CA VAL A 209 -17.11 -4.05 4.58
C VAL A 209 -16.90 -4.37 6.06
N VAL A 210 -15.85 -3.81 6.65
CA VAL A 210 -15.62 -3.87 8.09
C VAL A 210 -16.39 -2.73 8.74
N LYS A 211 -17.16 -3.03 9.78
CA LYS A 211 -17.93 -2.06 10.56
C LYS A 211 -17.56 -2.18 12.04
N ALA A 212 -17.24 -1.06 12.67
CA ALA A 212 -17.10 -1.00 14.12
C ALA A 212 -18.45 -0.63 14.75
N ALA A 213 -18.58 -0.85 16.07
CA ALA A 213 -19.67 -0.28 16.84
C ALA A 213 -19.63 1.25 16.80
N THR A 214 -20.78 1.88 17.06
CA THR A 214 -20.91 3.34 17.14
C THR A 214 -19.84 3.94 18.06
N GLY A 215 -19.05 4.88 17.53
CA GLY A 215 -17.94 5.52 18.26
C GLY A 215 -16.60 4.77 18.16
N GLY A 216 -16.61 3.53 17.69
CA GLY A 216 -15.42 2.75 17.38
C GLY A 216 -14.70 3.27 16.14
N GLN A 217 -13.38 3.10 16.12
CA GLN A 217 -12.53 3.50 15.00
C GLN A 217 -11.53 2.40 14.68
N VAL A 218 -11.52 1.95 13.43
CA VAL A 218 -10.66 0.87 12.95
C VAL A 218 -9.89 1.27 11.70
N THR A 219 -8.76 0.58 11.49
CA THR A 219 -8.08 0.48 10.20
C THR A 219 -8.01 -0.98 9.79
N VAL A 220 -7.90 -1.24 8.48
CA VAL A 220 -7.97 -2.58 7.91
C VAL A 220 -6.84 -2.79 6.91
N VAL A 221 -6.23 -3.97 6.94
CA VAL A 221 -5.28 -4.46 5.94
C VAL A 221 -5.78 -5.81 5.43
N SER A 222 -5.70 -6.05 4.12
CA SER A 222 -6.01 -7.33 3.50
C SER A 222 -4.74 -7.96 2.96
N ASN A 223 -4.50 -9.22 3.30
CA ASN A 223 -3.58 -10.09 2.59
C ASN A 223 -4.39 -11.02 1.69
N LEU A 224 -4.33 -10.80 0.38
CA LEU A 224 -4.93 -11.68 -0.62
C LEU A 224 -3.87 -12.64 -1.14
N PHE A 225 -3.98 -13.90 -0.73
CA PHE A 225 -3.08 -14.96 -1.16
C PHE A 225 -3.54 -15.58 -2.48
N THR A 226 -2.59 -15.85 -3.37
CA THR A 226 -2.83 -16.55 -4.64
C THR A 226 -1.80 -17.67 -4.80
N GLY A 227 -2.28 -18.91 -4.90
CA GLY A 227 -1.41 -20.07 -4.99
C GLY A 227 -0.77 -20.45 -3.66
N SER A 228 0.41 -21.06 -3.72
CA SER A 228 1.17 -21.50 -2.55
C SER A 228 2.02 -20.40 -1.92
N ASN A 229 2.39 -19.38 -2.70
CA ASN A 229 3.35 -18.37 -2.25
C ASN A 229 2.95 -16.91 -2.53
N GLY A 230 2.10 -16.64 -3.52
CA GLY A 230 1.75 -15.27 -3.90
C GLY A 230 0.93 -14.53 -2.86
N MET A 231 1.26 -13.27 -2.57
CA MET A 231 0.53 -12.42 -1.63
C MET A 231 0.42 -10.98 -2.14
N GLN A 232 -0.81 -10.48 -2.14
CA GLN A 232 -1.13 -9.09 -2.48
C GLN A 232 -1.64 -8.41 -1.21
N THR A 233 -0.85 -7.51 -0.65
CA THR A 233 -1.20 -6.76 0.56
C THR A 233 -1.66 -5.35 0.20
N PHE A 234 -2.76 -4.90 0.80
CA PHE A 234 -3.30 -3.55 0.62
C PHE A 234 -4.23 -3.18 1.77
N SER A 235 -4.43 -1.88 1.97
CA SER A 235 -5.28 -1.30 3.01
C SER A 235 -6.73 -1.26 2.59
N GLY A 236 -7.62 -1.36 3.57
CA GLY A 236 -9.04 -1.05 3.40
C GLY A 236 -9.26 0.46 3.29
N PHE A 237 -10.30 0.86 2.56
CA PHE A 237 -10.61 2.25 2.26
C PHE A 237 -11.66 2.80 3.22
N SER A 238 -11.29 3.82 3.99
CA SER A 238 -12.17 4.57 4.88
C SER A 238 -12.86 5.77 4.20
N SER A 239 -12.45 6.13 2.99
CA SER A 239 -13.02 7.22 2.21
C SER A 239 -13.06 6.87 0.73
N SER A 240 -14.02 7.44 0.02
CA SER A 240 -14.15 7.33 -1.43
C SER A 240 -13.65 8.59 -2.13
N ALA A 241 -13.41 8.46 -3.43
CA ALA A 241 -13.09 9.56 -4.34
C ALA A 241 -13.77 9.34 -5.69
N GLN A 242 -13.70 10.34 -6.56
CA GLN A 242 -14.25 10.26 -7.93
C GLN A 242 -13.16 10.21 -9.00
N LYS A 243 -11.89 10.30 -8.60
CA LYS A 243 -10.76 10.27 -9.50
C LYS A 243 -9.56 9.64 -8.82
N TRP A 244 -8.96 8.68 -9.50
CA TRP A 244 -7.85 7.88 -8.99
C TRP A 244 -6.72 7.79 -10.02
N LEU A 245 -5.54 7.44 -9.56
CA LEU A 245 -4.32 7.35 -10.36
C LEU A 245 -3.72 5.97 -10.20
N VAL A 246 -3.17 5.49 -11.31
CA VAL A 246 -2.42 4.25 -11.45
C VAL A 246 -1.07 4.64 -12.04
N PRO A 247 -0.07 5.04 -11.23
CA PRO A 247 1.20 5.57 -11.75
C PRO A 247 1.95 4.63 -12.69
N LEU A 248 1.74 3.33 -12.50
CA LEU A 248 2.20 2.29 -13.41
C LEU A 248 1.08 1.27 -13.66
N PHE A 249 0.62 1.24 -14.89
CA PHE A 249 -0.19 0.19 -15.48
C PHE A 249 0.67 -0.56 -16.49
N THR A 250 0.74 -1.88 -16.38
CA THR A 250 1.43 -2.73 -17.36
C THR A 250 0.45 -3.72 -17.99
N SER A 251 0.66 -4.02 -19.27
CA SER A 251 -0.18 -4.96 -20.00
C SER A 251 0.68 -5.96 -20.75
N ARG A 252 0.67 -7.20 -20.25
CA ARG A 252 1.29 -8.37 -20.88
C ARG A 252 2.71 -8.06 -21.35
N LEU A 253 3.54 -7.57 -20.45
CA LEU A 253 4.96 -7.36 -20.72
C LEU A 253 5.66 -8.70 -20.98
N GLY A 254 6.76 -8.68 -21.74
CA GLY A 254 7.53 -9.89 -22.04
C GLY A 254 8.08 -10.65 -20.82
N ASN A 255 8.20 -9.98 -19.66
CA ASN A 255 8.55 -10.62 -18.39
C ASN A 255 7.35 -11.22 -17.63
N GLY A 256 6.14 -11.17 -18.21
CA GLY A 256 4.89 -11.68 -17.64
C GLY A 256 4.11 -10.68 -16.78
N LEU A 257 4.65 -9.50 -16.47
CA LEU A 257 3.99 -8.53 -15.58
C LEU A 257 2.77 -7.86 -16.24
N SER A 258 1.63 -7.94 -15.55
CA SER A 258 0.36 -7.32 -15.92
C SER A 258 -0.31 -6.68 -14.70
N THR A 259 -1.08 -5.60 -14.95
CA THR A 259 -1.69 -4.79 -13.90
C THR A 259 -3.22 -4.78 -13.97
N PRO A 260 -3.93 -5.74 -13.37
CA PRO A 260 -5.37 -5.62 -13.18
C PRO A 260 -5.72 -4.47 -12.24
N VAL A 261 -6.71 -3.66 -12.62
CA VAL A 261 -7.22 -2.54 -11.82
C VAL A 261 -8.67 -2.81 -11.46
N THR A 262 -8.97 -2.80 -10.17
CA THR A 262 -10.34 -3.01 -9.65
C THR A 262 -10.87 -1.68 -9.13
N VAL A 263 -12.09 -1.31 -9.57
CA VAL A 263 -12.79 -0.10 -9.15
C VAL A 263 -14.12 -0.51 -8.51
N GLN A 264 -14.24 -0.33 -7.19
CA GLN A 264 -15.45 -0.65 -6.43
C GLN A 264 -16.36 0.57 -6.35
N ASN A 265 -17.64 0.37 -6.59
CA ASN A 265 -18.67 1.38 -6.47
C ASN A 265 -19.13 1.55 -5.00
N LEU A 266 -19.09 2.78 -4.49
CA LEU A 266 -19.58 3.15 -3.15
C LEU A 266 -20.57 4.33 -3.22
N SER A 267 -21.27 4.48 -4.35
CA SER A 267 -22.14 5.63 -4.62
C SER A 267 -23.54 5.51 -4.01
N GLY A 268 -23.89 4.37 -3.41
CA GLY A 268 -25.25 4.07 -2.93
C GLY A 268 -26.25 3.68 -4.03
N GLY A 269 -25.87 3.81 -5.31
CA GLY A 269 -26.64 3.44 -6.49
C GLY A 269 -25.77 2.79 -7.56
N SER A 270 -26.35 2.47 -8.71
CA SER A 270 -25.62 1.86 -9.83
C SER A 270 -24.83 2.89 -10.64
N ILE A 271 -23.58 2.60 -10.99
CA ILE A 271 -22.79 3.36 -11.96
C ILE A 271 -23.10 2.82 -13.37
N PRO A 272 -23.59 3.64 -14.32
CA PRO A 272 -23.91 3.19 -15.67
C PRO A 272 -22.70 2.64 -16.46
N ALA A 273 -22.98 1.86 -17.51
CA ALA A 273 -21.96 1.48 -18.48
C ALA A 273 -21.28 2.73 -19.07
N GLY A 274 -19.96 2.69 -19.25
CA GLY A 274 -19.17 3.80 -19.79
C GLY A 274 -18.80 4.91 -18.80
N ALA A 275 -19.33 4.90 -17.56
CA ALA A 275 -19.13 5.97 -16.60
C ALA A 275 -17.84 5.85 -15.77
N ILE A 276 -17.25 4.64 -15.65
CA ILE A 276 -15.91 4.43 -15.10
C ILE A 276 -14.94 4.45 -16.27
N LYS A 277 -14.11 5.50 -16.37
CA LYS A 277 -13.18 5.70 -17.48
C LYS A 277 -11.74 5.48 -17.02
N LEU A 278 -11.01 4.60 -17.70
CA LEU A 278 -9.57 4.42 -17.53
C LEU A 278 -8.85 5.11 -18.71
N GLN A 279 -8.09 6.16 -18.42
CA GLN A 279 -7.38 6.97 -19.40
C GLN A 279 -5.88 6.77 -19.22
N CYS A 280 -5.22 6.17 -20.19
CA CYS A 280 -3.85 5.69 -20.06
C CYS A 280 -2.90 6.42 -21.01
N LYS A 281 -1.81 6.92 -20.45
CA LYS A 281 -0.73 7.61 -21.13
C LYS A 281 0.51 6.74 -21.17
N ALA A 282 1.02 6.48 -22.36
CA ALA A 282 2.19 5.63 -22.54
C ALA A 282 3.43 6.27 -21.92
N ASP A 283 4.26 5.46 -21.28
CA ASP A 283 5.62 5.89 -20.96
C ASP A 283 6.38 6.13 -22.28
N PRO A 284 7.24 7.16 -22.41
CA PRO A 284 8.01 7.40 -23.63
C PRO A 284 8.92 6.23 -24.05
N SER A 285 9.32 5.39 -23.11
CA SER A 285 10.08 4.16 -23.35
C SER A 285 9.19 2.92 -23.57
N SER A 286 7.87 3.08 -23.52
CA SER A 286 6.90 2.08 -23.94
C SER A 286 6.77 2.05 -25.47
N GLY A 287 6.59 0.86 -26.05
CA GLY A 287 6.45 0.70 -27.49
C GLY A 287 5.06 1.05 -28.06
N GLY A 288 4.14 1.61 -27.27
CA GLY A 288 2.74 1.80 -27.66
C GLY A 288 2.21 3.22 -27.48
N SER A 289 0.98 3.47 -27.97
CA SER A 289 0.30 4.76 -27.85
C SER A 289 -0.57 4.84 -26.59
N ASP A 290 -1.01 6.05 -26.26
CA ASP A 290 -2.09 6.29 -25.30
C ASP A 290 -3.35 5.51 -25.70
N PHE A 291 -4.15 5.10 -24.70
CA PHE A 291 -5.42 4.41 -24.93
C PHE A 291 -6.45 4.72 -23.83
N ASN A 292 -7.72 4.45 -24.11
CA ASN A 292 -8.81 4.61 -23.15
C ASN A 292 -9.66 3.34 -23.06
N LYS A 293 -10.22 3.08 -21.88
CA LYS A 293 -11.21 2.02 -21.61
C LYS A 293 -12.32 2.54 -20.73
N SER A 294 -13.45 1.83 -20.73
CA SER A 294 -14.54 2.06 -19.78
C SER A 294 -15.22 0.77 -19.37
N ASN A 295 -15.93 0.78 -18.25
CA ASN A 295 -16.74 -0.36 -17.83
C ASN A 295 -17.81 -0.70 -18.89
N PRO A 296 -17.93 -1.97 -19.34
CA PRO A 296 -18.84 -2.34 -20.43
C PRO A 296 -20.31 -2.47 -19.98
N ALA A 297 -20.55 -2.61 -18.67
CA ALA A 297 -21.86 -2.81 -18.08
C ALA A 297 -22.02 -1.95 -16.82
N ALA A 298 -23.27 -1.77 -16.37
CA ALA A 298 -23.54 -1.07 -15.13
C ALA A 298 -22.93 -1.81 -13.92
N VAL A 299 -22.41 -1.05 -12.95
CA VAL A 299 -21.79 -1.57 -11.73
C VAL A 299 -22.69 -1.19 -10.56
N THR A 300 -23.37 -2.16 -9.96
CA THR A 300 -24.25 -1.93 -8.80
C THR A 300 -23.46 -1.41 -7.60
N ASN A 301 -24.16 -0.86 -6.60
CA ASN A 301 -23.51 -0.42 -5.36
C ASN A 301 -22.73 -1.61 -4.75
N THR A 302 -21.56 -1.33 -4.17
CA THR A 302 -20.56 -2.28 -3.61
C THR A 302 -19.97 -3.33 -4.55
N ALA A 303 -20.49 -3.47 -5.78
CA ALA A 303 -19.87 -4.25 -6.85
C ALA A 303 -18.64 -3.52 -7.44
N SER A 304 -17.88 -4.22 -8.29
CA SER A 304 -16.66 -3.69 -8.91
C SER A 304 -16.63 -3.86 -10.43
N ALA A 305 -16.01 -2.90 -11.12
CA ALA A 305 -15.48 -3.10 -12.47
C ALA A 305 -14.00 -3.47 -12.40
N ILE A 306 -13.53 -4.30 -13.34
CA ILE A 306 -12.13 -4.71 -13.42
C ILE A 306 -11.61 -4.42 -14.84
N PHE A 307 -10.55 -3.63 -14.93
CA PHE A 307 -9.74 -3.51 -16.14
C PHE A 307 -8.61 -4.52 -16.05
N ASN A 308 -8.75 -5.66 -16.73
CA ASN A 308 -7.81 -6.77 -16.62
C ASN A 308 -7.05 -7.00 -17.94
N PRO A 309 -5.80 -6.51 -18.07
CA PRO A 309 -5.01 -6.72 -19.28
C PRO A 309 -4.60 -8.18 -19.51
N VAL A 310 -4.82 -9.09 -18.57
CA VAL A 310 -4.55 -10.53 -18.83
C VAL A 310 -5.64 -11.13 -19.71
N THR A 311 -6.91 -10.73 -19.51
CA THR A 311 -8.07 -11.31 -20.18
C THR A 311 -8.67 -10.40 -21.24
N ASP A 312 -8.51 -9.08 -21.10
CA ASP A 312 -8.96 -8.10 -22.10
C ASP A 312 -7.87 -7.90 -23.17
N ASN A 313 -7.99 -8.64 -24.27
CA ASN A 313 -7.09 -8.54 -25.41
C ASN A 313 -7.25 -7.24 -26.21
N THR A 314 -8.24 -6.40 -25.89
CA THR A 314 -8.40 -5.08 -26.51
C THR A 314 -7.53 -3.99 -25.86
N ILE A 315 -6.91 -4.28 -24.72
CA ILE A 315 -5.84 -3.45 -24.14
C ILE A 315 -4.53 -3.78 -24.89
N PRO A 316 -3.68 -2.82 -25.30
CA PRO A 316 -2.43 -3.12 -26.03
C PRO A 316 -1.50 -4.05 -25.23
N ALA A 317 -0.85 -5.01 -25.88
CA ALA A 317 0.19 -5.85 -25.26
C ALA A 317 1.54 -5.13 -25.24
N ASN A 318 2.48 -5.59 -24.40
CA ASN A 318 3.82 -5.00 -24.24
C ASN A 318 3.77 -3.49 -23.95
N TRP A 319 2.75 -3.07 -23.21
CA TRP A 319 2.49 -1.67 -22.92
C TRP A 319 2.73 -1.37 -21.44
N TYR A 320 3.29 -0.19 -21.16
CA TYR A 320 3.36 0.35 -19.81
C TYR A 320 3.30 1.88 -19.81
N GLY A 321 2.80 2.44 -18.72
CA GLY A 321 2.61 3.87 -18.58
C GLY A 321 1.73 4.17 -17.38
N ALA A 322 1.24 5.41 -17.30
CA ALA A 322 0.39 5.84 -16.20
C ALA A 322 -1.07 5.88 -16.65
N CYS A 323 -2.01 5.57 -15.77
CA CYS A 323 -3.43 5.73 -16.04
C CYS A 323 -4.12 6.61 -14.99
N THR A 324 -5.23 7.22 -15.38
CA THR A 324 -6.18 7.91 -14.52
C THR A 324 -7.53 7.21 -14.61
N ILE A 325 -8.15 6.94 -13.47
CA ILE A 325 -9.52 6.47 -13.38
C ILE A 325 -10.39 7.69 -13.07
N ASP A 326 -11.40 7.94 -13.90
CA ASP A 326 -12.37 9.01 -13.72
C ASP A 326 -13.77 8.39 -13.57
N THR A 327 -14.39 8.67 -12.43
CA THR A 327 -15.76 8.27 -12.07
C THR A 327 -16.58 9.48 -11.67
N THR A 328 -16.33 10.65 -12.26
CA THR A 328 -17.02 11.91 -11.95
C THR A 328 -18.53 11.70 -11.75
N GLY A 329 -19.05 12.16 -10.60
CA GLY A 329 -20.45 11.96 -10.19
C GLY A 329 -20.70 10.69 -9.36
N TYR A 330 -19.70 9.81 -9.22
CA TYR A 330 -19.80 8.52 -8.53
C TYR A 330 -18.64 8.32 -7.57
N ASN A 331 -18.97 7.98 -6.33
CA ASN A 331 -18.00 7.70 -5.29
C ASN A 331 -17.50 6.26 -5.46
N THR A 332 -16.19 6.11 -5.62
CA THR A 332 -15.55 4.80 -5.81
C THR A 332 -14.34 4.66 -4.90
N VAL A 333 -13.81 3.45 -4.81
CA VAL A 333 -12.44 3.16 -4.37
C VAL A 333 -11.77 2.30 -5.42
N ALA A 334 -10.44 2.40 -5.54
CA ALA A 334 -9.70 1.62 -6.53
C ALA A 334 -8.39 1.11 -5.94
N PHE A 335 -8.03 -0.11 -6.33
CA PHE A 335 -6.73 -0.68 -6.02
C PHE A 335 -6.17 -1.40 -7.25
N VAL A 336 -4.87 -1.61 -7.22
CA VAL A 336 -4.08 -2.04 -8.36
C VAL A 336 -3.35 -3.31 -7.97
N GLN A 337 -3.56 -4.36 -8.76
CA GLN A 337 -2.83 -5.61 -8.66
C GLN A 337 -1.64 -5.58 -9.61
N MET A 338 -0.53 -6.19 -9.24
CA MET A 338 0.65 -6.35 -10.07
C MET A 338 1.00 -7.84 -10.10
N ARG A 339 0.75 -8.50 -11.23
CA ARG A 339 0.83 -9.96 -11.32
C ARG A 339 1.78 -10.40 -12.43
N PHE A 340 2.72 -11.25 -12.09
CA PHE A 340 3.52 -11.97 -13.07
C PHE A 340 2.78 -13.27 -13.43
N VAL A 341 2.09 -13.25 -14.57
CA VAL A 341 1.22 -14.36 -15.00
C VAL A 341 2.05 -15.64 -15.15
N GLY A 342 1.56 -16.74 -14.58
CA GLY A 342 2.25 -18.04 -14.60
C GLY A 342 3.32 -18.22 -13.53
N THR A 343 3.47 -17.26 -12.60
CA THR A 343 4.37 -17.37 -11.45
C THR A 343 3.60 -17.10 -10.14
N ASP A 344 4.29 -17.27 -9.02
CA ASP A 344 3.78 -16.89 -7.70
C ASP A 344 3.90 -15.38 -7.43
N ARG A 345 4.66 -14.63 -8.23
CA ARG A 345 5.02 -13.24 -7.93
C ARG A 345 3.83 -12.31 -8.08
N ALA A 346 3.45 -11.65 -6.99
CA ALA A 346 2.32 -10.75 -6.96
C ALA A 346 2.59 -9.59 -5.99
N ALA A 347 1.98 -8.44 -6.27
CA ALA A 347 1.95 -7.33 -5.34
C ALA A 347 0.67 -6.52 -5.58
N SER A 348 0.36 -5.61 -4.68
CA SER A 348 -0.72 -4.65 -4.87
C SER A 348 -0.42 -3.33 -4.19
N TYR A 349 -1.11 -2.29 -4.63
CA TYR A 349 -1.15 -1.00 -3.96
C TYR A 349 -2.52 -0.36 -4.14
N GLU A 350 -2.87 0.55 -3.25
CA GLU A 350 -4.09 1.35 -3.37
C GLU A 350 -3.90 2.39 -4.49
N ALA A 351 -4.88 2.53 -5.39
CA ALA A 351 -4.80 3.61 -6.37
C ALA A 351 -4.73 4.96 -5.62
N ILE A 352 -3.96 5.89 -6.16
CA ILE A 352 -3.74 7.18 -5.49
C ILE A 352 -4.90 8.12 -5.81
N ARG A 353 -5.39 8.88 -4.82
CA ARG A 353 -6.44 9.89 -5.08
C ARG A 353 -5.89 11.00 -5.97
N ALA A 354 -6.63 11.38 -7.01
CA ALA A 354 -6.19 12.41 -7.95
C ALA A 354 -6.53 13.85 -7.51
N ASP A 355 -7.07 14.04 -6.30
CA ASP A 355 -7.37 15.34 -5.70
C ASP A 355 -6.23 15.90 -4.83
N GLY A 356 -5.08 15.23 -4.81
CA GLY A 356 -3.86 15.70 -4.15
C GLY A 356 -3.34 17.01 -4.73
N THR A 357 -2.96 17.94 -3.86
CA THR A 357 -2.46 19.28 -4.23
C THR A 357 -0.99 19.50 -3.85
N LYS A 358 -0.37 18.52 -3.19
CA LYS A 358 0.99 18.64 -2.67
C LYS A 358 2.03 18.50 -3.77
N THR A 359 3.08 19.30 -3.67
CA THR A 359 4.17 19.38 -4.65
C THR A 359 5.40 18.59 -4.22
N LYS A 360 5.36 17.96 -3.04
CA LYS A 360 6.41 17.07 -2.55
C LYS A 360 5.87 15.70 -2.21
N VAL A 361 6.71 14.71 -2.46
CA VAL A 361 6.48 13.30 -2.12
C VAL A 361 7.70 12.76 -1.41
N ILE A 362 7.46 12.01 -0.35
CA ILE A 362 8.46 11.34 0.45
C ILE A 362 8.31 9.84 0.24
N VAL A 363 9.33 9.24 -0.36
CA VAL A 363 9.45 7.80 -0.52
C VAL A 363 10.17 7.26 0.72
N PRO A 364 9.51 6.42 1.54
CA PRO A 364 10.07 5.98 2.82
C PRO A 364 11.31 5.12 2.68
N LEU A 365 11.42 4.36 1.59
CA LEU A 365 12.52 3.44 1.35
C LEU A 365 12.78 3.30 -0.14
N TYR A 366 14.00 3.64 -0.56
CA TYR A 366 14.60 3.16 -1.80
C TYR A 366 15.73 2.18 -1.47
N MET A 367 15.97 1.23 -2.37
CA MET A 367 17.03 0.24 -2.26
C MET A 367 17.63 0.01 -3.64
N LYS A 368 18.93 0.21 -3.77
CA LYS A 368 19.66 -0.03 -5.01
C LYS A 368 20.53 -1.28 -4.87
N ARG A 369 19.99 -2.39 -5.38
CA ARG A 369 20.60 -3.73 -5.45
C ARG A 369 21.46 -4.03 -4.24
N LEU A 370 20.80 -4.17 -3.09
CA LEU A 370 21.47 -4.48 -1.84
C LEU A 370 22.10 -5.87 -1.90
N THR A 371 23.11 -6.11 -1.05
CA THR A 371 23.79 -7.41 -0.95
C THR A 371 22.87 -8.56 -0.54
N ASN A 372 21.68 -8.26 -0.01
CA ASN A 372 20.64 -9.24 0.32
C ASN A 372 19.59 -9.37 -0.79
N GLY A 373 19.90 -8.94 -2.01
CA GLY A 373 19.07 -9.08 -3.21
C GLY A 373 18.00 -7.99 -3.39
N PHE A 374 17.59 -7.29 -2.32
CA PHE A 374 16.51 -6.32 -2.39
C PHE A 374 16.85 -5.08 -3.23
N ALA A 375 15.91 -4.67 -4.07
CA ALA A 375 15.96 -3.44 -4.86
C ALA A 375 14.56 -2.86 -5.08
N THR A 376 14.50 -1.55 -5.37
CA THR A 376 13.24 -0.84 -5.63
C THR A 376 13.09 -0.36 -7.07
N ALA A 377 11.85 -0.11 -7.47
CA ALA A 377 11.55 0.85 -8.53
C ALA A 377 10.48 1.82 -8.02
N VAL A 378 10.77 3.11 -8.12
CA VAL A 378 9.88 4.19 -7.67
C VAL A 378 9.25 4.83 -8.89
N THR A 379 7.92 4.91 -8.92
CA THR A 379 7.20 5.56 -10.02
C THR A 379 6.48 6.79 -9.51
N ILE A 380 6.82 7.95 -10.07
CA ILE A 380 6.32 9.28 -9.70
C ILE A 380 5.35 9.72 -10.79
N GLN A 381 4.11 10.05 -10.46
CA GLN A 381 3.13 10.56 -11.40
C GLN A 381 2.87 12.05 -11.20
N ASN A 382 2.72 12.77 -12.31
CA ASN A 382 2.29 14.15 -12.30
C ASN A 382 0.75 14.22 -12.33
N LEU A 383 0.18 14.81 -11.29
CA LEU A 383 -1.26 15.01 -11.11
C LEU A 383 -1.76 16.28 -11.79
N GLY A 384 -0.85 17.18 -12.14
CA GLY A 384 -1.13 18.48 -12.72
C GLY A 384 -1.63 18.42 -14.16
N ALA A 385 -2.27 19.51 -14.57
CA ALA A 385 -2.74 19.71 -15.95
C ALA A 385 -1.61 20.19 -16.89
N SER A 386 -0.42 20.47 -16.36
CA SER A 386 0.77 20.88 -17.11
C SER A 386 1.96 19.99 -16.74
N SER A 387 3.03 20.00 -17.53
CA SER A 387 4.24 19.24 -17.20
C SER A 387 4.83 19.66 -15.86
N ALA A 388 5.26 18.70 -15.04
CA ALA A 388 5.94 18.91 -13.77
C ALA A 388 7.46 18.87 -13.95
N ASN A 389 8.16 19.79 -13.30
CA ASN A 389 9.63 19.80 -13.23
C ASN A 389 10.04 19.30 -11.85
N VAL A 390 10.57 18.08 -11.75
CA VAL A 390 10.87 17.43 -10.47
C VAL A 390 12.37 17.32 -10.21
N ASN A 391 12.77 17.66 -8.99
CA ASN A 391 14.09 17.33 -8.43
C ASN A 391 13.92 16.20 -7.41
N ILE A 392 14.91 15.31 -7.33
CA ILE A 392 14.87 14.17 -6.41
C ILE A 392 16.13 14.22 -5.53
N ALA A 393 15.92 14.31 -4.23
CA ALA A 393 16.96 14.18 -3.22
C ALA A 393 16.91 12.76 -2.63
N TYR A 394 17.93 11.96 -2.92
CA TYR A 394 18.19 10.70 -2.21
C TYR A 394 18.89 11.04 -0.89
N GLN A 395 18.38 10.50 0.22
CA GLN A 395 18.95 10.66 1.54
C GLN A 395 19.39 9.29 2.05
N ALA A 396 20.66 9.15 2.41
CA ALA A 396 21.19 7.91 2.96
C ALA A 396 20.45 7.50 4.24
N GLY A 397 20.07 6.23 4.33
CA GLY A 397 19.56 5.63 5.56
C GLY A 397 20.67 5.42 6.59
N ASP A 398 20.28 5.17 7.84
CA ASP A 398 21.23 4.76 8.88
C ASP A 398 21.92 3.43 8.50
N GLY A 399 23.24 3.42 8.55
CA GLY A 399 24.08 2.31 8.10
C GLY A 399 24.24 2.17 6.57
N ALA A 400 23.72 3.10 5.76
CA ALA A 400 23.96 3.09 4.32
C ALA A 400 25.41 3.49 3.97
N PRO A 401 25.97 2.99 2.85
CA PRO A 401 27.30 3.39 2.39
C PRO A 401 27.45 4.90 2.19
N ALA A 402 28.69 5.39 2.27
CA ALA A 402 29.02 6.76 1.87
C ALA A 402 28.65 6.97 0.39
N GLY A 403 28.09 8.14 0.05
CA GLY A 403 27.68 8.47 -1.33
C GLY A 403 26.24 8.09 -1.69
N CYS A 404 25.46 7.54 -0.75
CA CYS A 404 24.03 7.28 -0.98
C CYS A 404 23.14 8.54 -0.91
N SER A 405 23.68 9.67 -0.45
CA SER A 405 23.00 10.96 -0.51
C SER A 405 23.39 11.71 -1.78
N VAL A 406 22.46 11.84 -2.74
CA VAL A 406 22.68 12.56 -4.00
C VAL A 406 21.42 13.32 -4.42
N ASN A 407 21.60 14.43 -5.13
CA ASN A 407 20.50 15.12 -5.80
C ASN A 407 20.57 14.83 -7.31
N VAL A 408 19.43 14.52 -7.91
CA VAL A 408 19.31 14.29 -9.35
C VAL A 408 18.14 15.08 -9.93
N GLY A 409 18.19 15.30 -11.24
CA GLY A 409 17.23 16.13 -11.98
C GLY A 409 17.86 17.44 -12.48
N PRO A 410 17.03 18.37 -12.99
CA PRO A 410 15.58 18.28 -13.07
C PRO A 410 15.11 17.23 -14.09
N PHE A 411 13.99 16.58 -13.79
CA PHE A 411 13.27 15.74 -14.75
C PHE A 411 11.93 16.40 -15.11
N THR A 412 11.46 16.16 -16.33
CA THR A 412 10.15 16.63 -16.79
C THR A 412 9.18 15.46 -16.86
N ILE A 413 8.04 15.59 -16.19
CA ILE A 413 6.95 14.60 -16.24
C ILE A 413 5.76 15.27 -16.93
N ALA A 414 5.34 14.76 -18.10
CA ALA A 414 4.19 15.30 -18.79
C ALA A 414 2.91 15.22 -17.94
N ALA A 415 1.91 16.10 -18.18
CA ALA A 415 0.62 16.03 -17.50
C ALA A 415 0.02 14.62 -17.58
N GLY A 416 -0.38 14.07 -16.42
CA GLY A 416 -0.90 12.71 -16.26
C GLY A 416 0.11 11.56 -16.48
N GLY A 417 1.33 11.86 -16.91
CA GLY A 417 2.38 10.87 -17.14
C GLY A 417 3.17 10.55 -15.87
N SER A 418 4.08 9.58 -15.96
CA SER A 418 4.95 9.19 -14.85
C SER A 418 6.43 9.16 -15.22
N LEU A 419 7.27 9.15 -14.19
CA LEU A 419 8.72 8.97 -14.23
C LEU A 419 9.07 7.76 -13.38
N ILE A 420 9.82 6.82 -13.94
CA ILE A 420 10.30 5.64 -13.22
C ILE A 420 11.77 5.85 -12.85
N GLN A 421 12.09 5.67 -11.56
CA GLN A 421 13.45 5.54 -11.04
C GLN A 421 13.66 4.06 -10.69
N ASN A 422 14.27 3.31 -11.61
CA ASN A 422 14.45 1.87 -11.48
C ASN A 422 15.83 1.55 -10.89
N HIS A 423 15.86 1.30 -9.58
CA HIS A 423 17.08 0.93 -8.85
C HIS A 423 17.46 -0.54 -9.02
N ARG A 424 16.69 -1.33 -9.78
CA ARG A 424 16.97 -2.74 -10.05
C ARG A 424 17.96 -2.96 -11.18
N ILE A 425 18.13 -1.98 -12.08
CA ILE A 425 18.97 -2.08 -13.27
C ILE A 425 20.13 -1.08 -13.20
N THR A 426 21.26 -1.45 -13.77
CA THR A 426 22.50 -0.66 -13.73
C THR A 426 22.58 0.35 -14.89
N SER A 427 21.96 0.05 -16.03
CA SER A 427 21.96 0.88 -17.23
C SER A 427 20.64 0.77 -18.00
N GLY A 428 20.44 1.65 -18.99
CA GLY A 428 19.26 1.67 -19.85
C GLY A 428 18.19 2.66 -19.39
N ALA A 429 17.02 2.61 -20.05
CA ALA A 429 15.90 3.48 -19.74
C ALA A 429 15.49 3.33 -18.27
N ASN A 430 15.23 4.47 -17.61
CA ASN A 430 14.80 4.56 -16.21
C ASN A 430 15.83 4.10 -15.17
N SER A 431 17.07 3.71 -15.56
CA SER A 431 18.11 3.39 -14.58
C SER A 431 18.60 4.65 -13.84
N VAL A 432 19.16 4.46 -12.64
CA VAL A 432 19.68 5.56 -11.81
C VAL A 432 21.19 5.40 -11.62
N PRO A 433 22.03 5.61 -12.64
CA PRO A 433 23.46 5.29 -12.59
C PRO A 433 24.26 6.19 -11.65
N THR A 434 23.72 7.35 -11.27
CA THR A 434 24.32 8.29 -10.32
C THR A 434 24.39 7.76 -8.89
N LEU A 435 23.55 6.78 -8.56
CA LEU A 435 23.48 6.18 -7.23
C LEU A 435 24.37 4.92 -7.20
N PRO A 436 25.28 4.75 -6.21
CA PRO A 436 26.05 3.51 -6.08
C PRO A 436 25.17 2.29 -5.77
N GLU A 437 25.67 1.10 -6.08
CA GLU A 437 25.08 -0.15 -5.59
C GLU A 437 25.17 -0.25 -4.06
N ASN A 438 24.29 -1.04 -3.46
CA ASN A 438 24.12 -1.17 -2.00
C ASN A 438 23.60 0.07 -1.27
N CYS A 439 23.15 1.09 -2.01
CA CYS A 439 22.54 2.26 -1.40
C CYS A 439 21.10 2.02 -0.98
N PHE A 440 20.75 2.49 0.21
CA PHE A 440 19.36 2.56 0.68
C PHE A 440 19.14 3.82 1.51
N GLY A 441 17.87 4.19 1.65
CA GLY A 441 17.49 5.42 2.33
C GLY A 441 16.11 5.87 1.92
N SER A 442 15.82 7.15 2.08
CA SER A 442 14.56 7.76 1.65
C SER A 442 14.76 8.65 0.42
N MET A 443 13.68 8.98 -0.28
CA MET A 443 13.72 9.96 -1.37
C MET A 443 12.75 11.09 -1.10
N VAL A 444 13.19 12.32 -1.37
CA VAL A 444 12.34 13.51 -1.38
C VAL A 444 12.22 14.01 -2.81
N VAL A 445 11.03 13.86 -3.39
CA VAL A 445 10.69 14.35 -4.72
C VAL A 445 10.04 15.72 -4.56
N THR A 446 10.53 16.73 -5.28
CA THR A 446 10.00 18.10 -5.22
C THR A 446 9.67 18.60 -6.62
N SER A 447 8.40 18.92 -6.85
CA SER A 447 7.94 19.65 -8.03
C SER A 447 8.23 21.15 -7.90
N THR A 448 9.11 21.66 -8.75
CA THR A 448 9.66 23.02 -8.72
C THR A 448 8.79 24.06 -9.43
N ASN A 449 7.78 23.62 -10.18
CA ASN A 449 6.84 24.48 -10.91
C ASN A 449 5.39 24.28 -10.42
N SER A 450 5.25 23.92 -9.14
CA SER A 450 3.98 23.83 -8.41
C SER A 450 2.96 22.84 -8.98
N GLN A 451 3.38 21.88 -9.81
CA GLN A 451 2.49 20.79 -10.21
C GLN A 451 2.40 19.76 -9.07
N PRO A 452 1.20 19.26 -8.73
CA PRO A 452 1.06 18.20 -7.75
C PRO A 452 1.66 16.89 -8.27
N VAL A 453 2.29 16.15 -7.37
CA VAL A 453 2.97 14.88 -7.68
C VAL A 453 2.65 13.85 -6.60
N GLU A 454 2.58 12.58 -6.99
CA GLU A 454 2.53 11.47 -6.04
C GLU A 454 3.34 10.27 -6.54
N ALA A 455 3.68 9.33 -5.67
CA ALA A 455 4.47 8.16 -6.05
C ALA A 455 4.01 6.87 -5.38
N PHE A 456 4.42 5.75 -5.98
CA PHE A 456 4.40 4.45 -5.33
C PHE A 456 5.74 3.74 -5.57
N VAL A 457 5.97 2.69 -4.79
CA VAL A 457 7.21 1.92 -4.77
C VAL A 457 6.90 0.47 -5.04
N GLN A 458 7.67 -0.13 -5.93
CA GLN A 458 7.82 -1.57 -6.08
C GLN A 458 9.09 -2.01 -5.37
N ILE A 459 9.03 -3.13 -4.67
CA ILE A 459 10.19 -3.77 -4.05
C ILE A 459 10.29 -5.19 -4.61
N ASP A 460 11.52 -5.62 -4.86
CA ASP A 460 11.80 -6.94 -5.41
C ASP A 460 13.08 -7.50 -4.78
N ASP A 461 13.14 -8.80 -4.55
CA ASP A 461 14.39 -9.51 -4.25
C ASP A 461 14.90 -10.12 -5.56
N LEU A 462 15.99 -9.54 -6.08
CA LEU A 462 16.56 -9.92 -7.37
C LEU A 462 17.27 -11.28 -7.34
N ASP A 463 17.63 -11.77 -6.15
CA ASP A 463 18.34 -13.03 -5.99
C ASP A 463 17.35 -14.21 -5.84
N GLN A 464 16.06 -13.93 -5.66
CA GLN A 464 15.02 -14.95 -5.48
C GLN A 464 14.39 -15.38 -6.81
N GLY A 465 14.75 -16.58 -7.26
CA GLY A 465 14.15 -17.22 -8.44
C GLY A 465 12.84 -17.98 -8.18
N THR A 466 12.38 -18.09 -6.93
CA THR A 466 11.20 -18.90 -6.55
C THR A 466 10.32 -18.18 -5.52
N GLY A 467 9.05 -18.59 -5.43
CA GLY A 467 8.08 -17.99 -4.52
C GLY A 467 7.71 -16.56 -4.92
N ASP A 468 7.32 -15.75 -3.94
CA ASP A 468 6.92 -14.36 -4.10
C ASP A 468 7.80 -13.39 -3.30
N PRO A 469 8.85 -12.83 -3.92
CA PRO A 469 9.66 -11.77 -3.35
C PRO A 469 9.13 -10.36 -3.64
N PHE A 470 8.02 -10.24 -4.37
CA PHE A 470 7.59 -8.97 -4.95
C PHE A 470 6.62 -8.25 -4.02
N MET A 471 6.76 -6.94 -3.87
CA MET A 471 5.92 -6.12 -3.00
C MET A 471 5.67 -4.75 -3.64
N ALA A 472 4.63 -4.06 -3.17
CA ALA A 472 4.40 -2.67 -3.54
C ALA A 472 3.73 -1.91 -2.39
N HIS A 473 3.95 -0.59 -2.33
CA HIS A 473 3.27 0.30 -1.40
C HIS A 473 3.29 1.74 -1.94
N ASN A 474 2.38 2.58 -1.44
CA ASN A 474 2.37 4.01 -1.77
C ASN A 474 3.47 4.80 -1.02
N ALA A 475 3.83 5.96 -1.57
CA ALA A 475 4.64 6.97 -0.89
C ALA A 475 3.74 7.95 -0.12
N PHE A 476 4.32 9.03 0.44
CA PHE A 476 3.56 10.02 1.21
C PHE A 476 3.77 11.44 0.69
N THR A 477 2.71 12.18 0.42
CA THR A 477 2.83 13.63 0.19
C THR A 477 3.27 14.40 1.44
N ALA A 478 3.96 15.53 1.23
CA ALA A 478 4.38 16.44 2.30
C ALA A 478 4.33 17.91 1.85
N ASP A 479 4.50 18.83 2.81
CA ASP A 479 4.62 20.27 2.60
C ASP A 479 6.05 20.71 2.24
#